data_AF-A0A6L8EZI3-F1
#
_entry.id   AF-A0A6L8EZI3-F1
#
_cell.length_a   1.000
_cell.length_b   1.000
_cell.length_c   1.000
_cell.angle_alpha   90.00
_cell.angle_beta   90.00
_cell.angle_gamma   90.00
#
_symmetry.space_group_name_H-M   'P 1'
#
loop_
_entity.id
_entity.type
_entity.pdbx_description
1 polymer ?
#
loop_
_entity_poly.entity_id
_entity_poly.type
_entity_poly.pdbx_seq_one_letter_code
_entity_poly.pdbx_strand_id
1 'polypeptide(L)'
;MARHRTVKYPPKRGQFSRSKIEKAVKEVLEARGVPIEPKRDTYKYHLKRGNRIIRSGITNDLDRREKEHQRELGDDVHIQQVGKRTTREGAREWEKKQKCGTLVQPAPRCKSK
;
A
#
# COMPACT_ATOMS: atom_id res chain seq x y z
N MET A 1 2.04 -62.59 14.27
CA MET A 1 2.78 -61.37 14.68
C MET A 1 2.72 -60.35 13.54
N ALA A 2 1.90 -59.31 13.66
CA ALA A 2 1.72 -58.32 12.59
C ALA A 2 2.89 -57.32 12.59
N ARG A 3 3.65 -57.28 11.49
CA ARG A 3 4.73 -56.31 11.31
C ARG A 3 4.10 -54.93 11.03
N HIS A 4 4.12 -54.04 12.02
CA HIS A 4 3.79 -52.64 11.81
C HIS A 4 4.74 -52.05 10.74
N ARG A 5 4.23 -51.75 9.56
CA ARG A 5 4.94 -50.95 8.54
C ARG A 5 5.00 -49.53 9.07
N THR A 6 6.16 -49.12 9.58
CA THR A 6 6.43 -47.74 9.93
C THR A 6 6.46 -46.92 8.64
N VAL A 7 5.43 -46.11 8.42
CA VAL A 7 5.47 -45.09 7.38
C VAL A 7 6.50 -44.06 7.82
N LYS A 8 7.72 -44.17 7.26
CA LYS A 8 8.85 -43.26 7.44
C LYS A 8 8.44 -41.88 6.91
N TYR A 9 7.84 -41.07 7.79
CA TYR A 9 7.51 -39.65 7.60
C TYR A 9 6.51 -39.31 6.47
N PRO A 10 5.51 -38.43 6.72
CA PRO A 10 4.70 -37.90 5.63
C PRO A 10 5.56 -37.05 4.68
N PRO A 11 5.30 -37.08 3.36
CA PRO A 11 6.06 -36.32 2.38
C PRO A 11 5.99 -34.82 2.71
N LYS A 12 7.13 -34.13 2.60
CA LYS A 12 7.20 -32.69 2.86
C LYS A 12 6.19 -31.98 1.95
N ARG A 13 5.19 -31.35 2.56
CA ARG A 13 4.21 -30.49 1.90
C ARG A 13 5.01 -29.42 1.16
N GLY A 14 5.16 -29.58 -0.16
CA GLY A 14 5.99 -28.72 -0.99
C GLY A 14 5.59 -27.28 -0.72
N GLN A 15 6.55 -26.46 -0.27
CA GLN A 15 6.33 -25.04 -0.06
C GLN A 15 6.18 -24.41 -1.44
N PHE A 16 4.95 -24.37 -1.95
CA PHE A 16 4.67 -23.59 -3.15
C PHE A 16 5.10 -22.15 -2.89
N SER A 17 5.82 -21.55 -3.84
CA SER A 17 6.14 -20.13 -3.77
C SER A 17 4.84 -19.34 -3.61
N ARG A 18 4.88 -18.25 -2.85
CA ARG A 18 3.73 -17.37 -2.65
C ARG A 18 3.05 -16.98 -3.96
N SER A 19 3.84 -16.75 -5.02
CA SER A 19 3.38 -16.49 -6.38
C SER A 19 2.57 -17.62 -7.00
N LYS A 20 2.92 -18.89 -6.74
CA LYS A 20 2.24 -20.07 -7.27
C LYS A 20 0.91 -20.30 -6.56
N ILE A 21 0.85 -20.00 -5.26
CA ILE A 21 -0.39 -19.99 -4.47
C ILE A 21 -1.31 -18.87 -4.95
N GLU A 22 -0.80 -17.64 -5.10
CA GLU A 22 -1.58 -16.50 -5.58
C GLU A 22 -2.13 -16.72 -7.00
N LYS A 23 -1.34 -17.34 -7.89
CA LYS A 23 -1.79 -17.74 -9.24
C LYS A 23 -2.91 -18.77 -9.20
N ALA A 24 -2.75 -19.84 -8.42
CA ALA A 24 -3.76 -20.90 -8.30
C ALA A 24 -5.07 -20.39 -7.68
N VAL A 25 -4.99 -19.52 -6.67
CA VAL A 25 -6.18 -18.90 -6.05
C VAL A 25 -6.89 -17.98 -7.06
N LYS A 26 -6.15 -17.20 -7.86
CA LYS A 26 -6.72 -16.35 -8.91
C LYS A 26 -7.46 -17.18 -9.96
N GLU A 27 -6.85 -18.27 -10.43
CA GLU A 27 -7.44 -19.19 -11.42
C GLU A 27 -8.75 -19.83 -10.91
N VAL A 28 -8.78 -20.28 -9.65
CA VAL A 28 -9.99 -20.85 -9.02
C VAL A 28 -11.10 -19.80 -8.84
N LEU A 29 -10.75 -18.55 -8.51
CA LEU A 29 -11.71 -17.46 -8.34
C LEU A 29 -12.29 -16.98 -9.68
N GLU A 30 -11.47 -16.91 -10.73
CA GLU A 30 -11.90 -16.60 -12.11
C GLU A 30 -12.86 -17.68 -12.64
N ALA A 31 -12.55 -18.97 -12.42
CA ALA A 31 -13.42 -20.08 -12.80
C ALA A 31 -14.78 -20.07 -12.09
N ARG A 32 -14.86 -19.48 -10.89
CA ARG A 32 -16.12 -19.30 -10.14
C ARG A 32 -16.90 -18.05 -10.55
N GLY A 33 -16.37 -17.21 -11.45
CA GLY A 33 -17.01 -15.98 -11.90
C GLY A 33 -17.16 -14.92 -10.81
N VAL A 34 -16.36 -14.98 -9.73
CA VAL A 34 -16.39 -13.97 -8.67
C VAL A 34 -15.58 -12.76 -9.14
N PRO A 35 -16.19 -11.57 -9.34
CA PRO A 35 -15.44 -10.38 -9.68
C PRO A 35 -14.49 -10.01 -8.53
N ILE A 36 -13.19 -10.21 -8.75
CA ILE A 36 -12.15 -9.79 -7.80
C ILE A 36 -11.94 -8.29 -8.00
N GLU A 37 -12.86 -7.46 -7.51
CA GLU A 37 -12.60 -6.03 -7.48
C GLU A 37 -11.50 -5.76 -6.45
N PRO A 38 -10.37 -5.17 -6.85
CA PRO A 38 -9.35 -4.76 -5.90
C PRO A 38 -9.96 -3.75 -4.94
N LYS A 39 -9.97 -4.09 -3.64
CA LYS A 39 -10.57 -3.23 -2.61
C LYS A 39 -9.91 -1.84 -2.63
N ARG A 40 -10.74 -0.80 -2.65
CA ARG A 40 -10.32 0.61 -2.68
C ARG A 40 -10.15 1.12 -1.25
N ASP A 41 -9.16 0.57 -0.55
CA ASP A 41 -8.95 0.83 0.89
C ASP A 41 -7.73 1.71 1.16
N THR A 42 -7.00 2.13 0.11
CA THR A 42 -5.75 2.88 0.27
C THR A 42 -5.96 4.37 0.01
N TYR A 43 -5.44 5.17 0.93
CA TYR A 43 -5.40 6.64 0.86
C TYR A 43 -4.05 7.11 0.34
N LYS A 44 -4.09 8.18 -0.46
CA LYS A 44 -2.93 8.94 -0.90
C LYS A 44 -2.83 10.19 -0.05
N TYR A 45 -1.63 10.57 0.38
CA TYR A 45 -1.46 11.74 1.23
C TYR A 45 -0.17 12.52 0.95
N HIS A 46 -0.23 13.81 1.26
CA HIS A 46 0.91 14.71 1.36
C HIS A 46 1.11 15.11 2.82
N LEU A 47 2.33 14.92 3.30
CA LEU A 47 2.81 15.42 4.58
C LEU A 47 3.26 16.86 4.39
N LYS A 48 2.60 17.79 5.07
CA LYS A 48 2.89 19.22 5.00
C LYS A 48 3.46 19.72 6.32
N ARG A 49 4.39 20.67 6.21
CA ARG A 49 4.88 21.48 7.33
C ARG A 49 4.78 22.94 6.90
N GLY A 50 3.85 23.67 7.50
CA GLY A 50 3.41 24.97 7.00
C GLY A 50 3.02 24.90 5.51
N ASN A 51 3.71 25.68 4.68
CA ASN A 51 3.39 25.81 3.24
C ASN A 51 4.17 24.83 2.34
N ARG A 52 5.01 23.95 2.90
CA ARG A 52 5.86 23.03 2.13
C ARG A 52 5.40 21.59 2.25
N ILE A 53 5.44 20.86 1.14
CA ILE A 53 5.21 19.40 1.11
C ILE A 53 6.54 18.72 1.36
N ILE A 54 6.65 18.00 2.48
CA ILE A 54 7.85 17.25 2.87
C ILE A 54 7.86 15.88 2.20
N ARG A 55 6.74 15.16 2.29
CA ARG A 55 6.68 13.75 1.88
C ARG A 55 5.33 13.41 1.28
N SER A 56 5.33 12.60 0.23
CA SER A 56 4.12 11.96 -0.30
C SER A 56 4.16 10.46 0.02
N GLY A 57 3.02 9.88 0.37
CA GLY A 57 2.93 8.46 0.70
C GLY A 57 1.53 7.91 0.54
N ILE A 58 1.43 6.60 0.75
CA ILE A 58 0.16 5.87 0.76
C ILE A 58 -0.02 5.18 2.11
N THR A 59 -1.24 5.18 2.62
CA THR A 59 -1.58 4.52 3.89
C THR A 59 -3.00 3.97 3.83
N ASN A 60 -3.32 3.00 4.68
CA ASN A 60 -4.69 2.56 4.91
C ASN A 60 -5.36 3.35 6.03
N ASP A 61 -4.58 3.93 6.94
CA ASP A 61 -5.05 4.72 8.09
C ASP A 61 -4.31 6.05 8.12
N LEU A 62 -5.01 7.16 7.94
CA LEU A 62 -4.43 8.51 7.95
C LEU A 62 -4.16 8.97 9.38
N ASP A 63 -5.12 8.74 10.28
CA ASP A 63 -5.10 9.20 11.68
C ASP A 63 -3.91 8.63 12.46
N ARG A 64 -3.70 7.30 12.31
CA ARG A 64 -2.54 6.63 12.91
C ARG A 64 -1.24 7.19 12.35
N ARG A 65 -1.21 7.42 11.03
CA ARG A 65 -0.01 7.88 10.33
C ARG A 65 0.37 9.29 10.75
N GLU A 66 -0.60 10.17 10.95
CA GLU A 66 -0.37 11.54 11.41
C GLU A 66 0.27 11.56 12.79
N LYS A 67 -0.26 10.75 13.73
CA LYS A 67 0.31 10.60 15.08
C LYS A 67 1.75 10.07 15.06
N GLU A 68 2.07 9.14 14.16
CA GLU A 68 3.46 8.69 13.95
C GLU A 68 4.34 9.85 13.45
N HIS A 69 3.90 10.60 12.43
CA HIS A 69 4.68 11.72 11.91
C HIS A 69 4.85 12.86 12.91
N GLN A 70 3.84 13.15 13.74
CA GLN A 70 3.95 14.15 14.81
C GLN A 70 5.01 13.75 15.83
N ARG A 71 5.10 12.46 16.20
CA ARG A 71 6.13 11.94 17.10
C ARG A 71 7.53 11.98 16.50
N GLU A 72 7.67 11.70 15.20
CA GLU A 72 8.97 11.64 14.53
C GLU A 72 9.49 13.01 14.06
N LEU A 73 8.62 13.90 13.58
CA LEU A 73 8.99 15.18 12.94
C LEU A 73 8.55 16.43 13.73
N GLY A 74 7.74 16.28 14.78
CA GLY A 74 7.21 17.36 15.61
C GLY A 74 5.77 17.78 15.25
N ASP A 75 5.13 18.53 16.15
CA ASP A 75 3.70 18.87 16.11
C ASP A 75 3.29 19.81 14.94
N ASP A 76 4.25 20.42 14.24
CA ASP A 76 4.01 21.31 13.09
C ASP A 76 3.61 20.58 11.80
N VAL A 77 3.59 19.25 11.82
CA VAL A 77 3.43 18.42 10.63
C VAL A 77 2.02 17.83 10.56
N HIS A 78 1.37 18.03 9.42
CA HIS A 78 -0.01 17.61 9.18
C HIS A 78 -0.13 16.79 7.90
N ILE A 79 -1.02 15.79 7.92
CA ILE A 79 -1.33 14.98 6.75
C ILE A 79 -2.50 15.60 5.99
N GLN A 80 -2.29 15.87 4.70
CA GLN A 80 -3.36 16.24 3.78
C GLN A 80 -3.69 15.08 2.84
N GLN A 81 -4.93 14.61 2.90
CA GLN A 81 -5.43 13.59 1.98
C GLN A 81 -5.53 14.12 0.55
N VAL A 82 -5.10 13.30 -0.42
CA VAL A 82 -5.14 13.61 -1.86
C VAL A 82 -6.20 12.77 -2.55
N GLY A 83 -7.36 13.38 -2.77
CA GLY A 83 -8.46 12.78 -3.54
C GLY A 83 -9.13 11.59 -2.87
N LYS A 84 -9.79 10.75 -3.69
CA LYS A 84 -10.59 9.60 -3.24
C LYS A 84 -9.72 8.37 -2.93
N ARG A 85 -10.27 7.45 -2.13
CA ARG A 85 -9.69 6.12 -1.89
C ARG A 85 -9.46 5.38 -3.21
N THR A 86 -8.31 4.77 -3.35
CA THR A 86 -7.85 4.09 -4.57
C THR A 86 -7.46 2.65 -4.26
N THR A 87 -7.33 1.82 -5.29
CA THR A 87 -6.72 0.49 -5.18
C THR A 87 -5.26 0.62 -4.74
N ARG A 88 -4.74 -0.41 -4.06
CA ARG A 88 -3.34 -0.43 -3.61
C ARG A 88 -2.35 -0.25 -4.76
N GLU A 89 -2.64 -0.85 -5.92
CA GLU A 89 -1.79 -0.74 -7.11
C GLU A 89 -1.78 0.68 -7.66
N GLY A 90 -2.95 1.29 -7.88
CA GLY A 90 -3.03 2.67 -8.37
C GLY A 90 -2.42 3.68 -7.39
N ALA A 91 -2.54 3.42 -6.08
CA ALA A 91 -1.88 4.23 -5.06
C ALA A 91 -0.34 4.10 -5.15
N ARG A 92 0.19 2.90 -5.39
CA ARG A 92 1.63 2.66 -5.56
C ARG A 92 2.17 3.33 -6.82
N GLU A 93 1.43 3.29 -7.92
CA GLU A 93 1.81 4.00 -9.16
C GLU A 93 1.84 5.52 -8.96
N TRP A 94 0.86 6.05 -8.23
CA TRP A 94 0.85 7.46 -7.86
C TRP A 94 2.08 7.84 -7.03
N GLU A 95 2.44 7.05 -6.02
CA GLU A 95 3.64 7.30 -5.20
C GLU A 95 4.92 7.29 -6.05
N LYS A 96 5.06 6.33 -6.97
CA LYS A 96 6.19 6.29 -7.91
C LYS A 96 6.25 7.53 -8.79
N LYS A 97 5.10 7.98 -9.31
CA LYS A 97 5.00 9.20 -10.11
C LYS A 97 5.42 10.44 -9.32
N GLN A 98 5.03 10.54 -8.05
CA GLN A 98 5.45 11.64 -7.18
C GLN A 98 6.96 11.64 -6.94
N LYS A 99 7.58 10.47 -6.71
CA LYS A 99 9.03 10.35 -6.53
C LYS A 99 9.83 10.65 -7.80
N CYS A 100 9.29 10.31 -8.96
CA CYS A 100 9.94 10.58 -10.25
C CYS A 100 9.77 12.03 -10.70
N GLY A 101 8.72 12.72 -10.25
CA GLY A 101 8.38 14.09 -10.65
C GLY A 101 8.94 15.22 -9.78
N THR A 102 9.79 14.96 -8.77
CA THR A 102 10.39 16.01 -7.93
C THR A 102 11.50 16.77 -8.67
N LEU A 103 11.10 17.61 -9.62
CA LEU A 103 11.82 18.80 -10.07
C LEU A 103 10.86 19.99 -10.18
N VAL A 104 9.94 20.17 -9.24
CA VAL A 104 9.21 21.45 -9.14
C VAL A 104 8.82 21.77 -7.69
N GLN A 105 9.46 22.78 -7.11
CA GLN A 105 8.83 23.68 -6.15
C GLN A 105 9.41 25.10 -6.37
N PRO A 106 8.69 26.19 -6.04
CA PRO A 106 7.24 26.37 -5.89
C PRO A 106 6.71 27.53 -6.77
N ALA A 107 5.38 27.65 -6.93
CA ALA A 107 4.79 28.89 -7.46
C ALA A 107 4.74 29.96 -6.35
N PRO A 108 5.36 31.15 -6.52
CA PRO A 108 5.09 32.28 -5.64
C PRO A 108 3.69 32.84 -5.94
N ARG A 109 2.83 32.91 -4.91
CA ARG A 109 1.62 33.76 -4.94
C ARG A 109 2.02 35.18 -4.52
N CYS A 110 1.92 36.15 -5.43
CA CYS A 110 1.99 37.59 -5.15
C CYS A 110 1.23 38.34 -6.28
N LYS A 111 0.37 39.35 -6.14
CA LYS A 111 -0.54 39.92 -5.13
C LYS A 111 -1.62 40.64 -5.97
N SER A 112 -2.91 40.55 -5.62
CA SER A 112 -3.93 41.39 -6.25
C SER A 112 -3.71 42.85 -5.84
N LYS A 113 -3.74 43.76 -6.82
CA LYS A 113 -3.51 45.20 -6.68
C LYS A 113 -4.79 45.92 -6.28
#